data_AF-A0A7R9BKC1-F1
#
_entry.id   AF-A0A7R9BKC1-F1
#
_cell.length_a   1.000
_cell.length_b   1.000
_cell.length_c   1.000
_cell.angle_alpha   90.00
_cell.angle_beta   90.00
_cell.angle_gamma   90.00
#
_symmetry.space_group_name_H-M   'P 1'
#
loop_
_entity.id
_entity.type
_entity.pdbx_description
1 polymer ?
#
loop_
_entity_poly.entity_id
_entity_poly.type
_entity_poly.pdbx_seq_one_letter_code
_entity_poly.pdbx_strand_id
1 'polypeptide(L)' 'MVSIVDRLCSVVMSVIIPSVTLRNGAKMPMIGLGTWLSNHVDVRSAVESALEAGYRHIDTAYA' A
#
# COMPACT_ATOMS: atom_id res chain seq x y z
N MET A 1 19.37 -26.20 1.28
CA MET A 1 19.54 -25.46 2.54
C MET A 1 19.63 -23.96 2.21
N VAL A 2 18.57 -23.40 1.63
CA VAL A 2 18.47 -21.96 1.37
C VAL A 2 17.73 -21.38 2.57
N SER A 3 18.53 -20.84 3.48
CA SER A 3 18.24 -19.99 4.63
C SER A 3 16.78 -19.90 5.11
N ILE A 4 16.50 -20.66 6.17
CA ILE A 4 15.42 -20.39 7.14
C ILE A 4 15.53 -18.97 7.75
N VAL A 5 16.69 -18.33 7.69
CA VAL A 5 16.92 -16.96 8.20
C VAL A 5 16.33 -15.85 7.30
N ASP A 6 16.12 -16.08 6.00
CA ASP A 6 15.52 -15.07 5.11
C ASP A 6 14.02 -14.88 5.39
N ARG A 7 13.34 -15.90 5.93
CA ARG A 7 11.92 -15.86 6.27
C ARG A 7 11.62 -15.21 7.63
N LEU A 8 12.62 -15.06 8.51
CA LEU A 8 12.42 -14.48 9.84
C LEU A 8 12.49 -12.95 9.82
N CYS A 9 13.26 -12.37 8.90
CA CYS A 9 13.40 -10.91 8.78
C CYS A 9 12.15 -10.24 8.15
N SER A 10 11.38 -10.97 7.33
CA SER A 10 10.21 -10.41 6.63
C SER A 10 8.95 -10.29 7.49
N VAL A 11 8.90 -10.88 8.70
CA VAL A 11 7.66 -10.97 9.49
C VAL A 11 7.39 -9.71 10.35
N VAL A 12 8.31 -8.73 10.39
CA VAL A 12 8.17 -7.56 11.29
C VAL A 12 8.58 -6.21 10.69
N MET A 13 8.62 -6.06 9.36
CA MET A 13 8.74 -4.72 8.75
C MET A 13 7.36 -4.06 8.68
N SER A 14 6.80 -3.66 9.83
CA SER A 14 5.58 -2.84 9.86
C SER A 14 5.94 -1.41 9.46
N VAL A 15 5.72 -1.05 8.20
CA VAL A 15 5.85 0.34 7.74
C VAL A 15 4.74 1.17 8.38
N ILE A 16 5.11 2.10 9.27
CA ILE A 16 4.17 3.07 9.84
C ILE A 16 4.06 4.25 8.87
N ILE A 17 2.95 4.30 8.12
CA ILE A 17 2.60 5.47 7.32
C ILE A 17 1.83 6.44 8.22
N PRO A 18 2.36 7.66 8.47
CA PRO A 18 1.66 8.64 9.28
C PRO A 18 0.35 9.08 8.61
N SER A 19 -0.66 9.39 9.43
CA SER A 19 -1.99 9.80 8.98
C SER A 19 -2.26 11.26 9.30
N VAL A 20 -2.95 11.96 8.41
CA VAL A 20 -3.59 13.25 8.71
C VAL A 20 -5.00 13.06 9.26
N THR A 21 -5.45 14.00 10.08
CA THR A 21 -6.85 14.03 10.56
C THR A 21 -7.65 14.96 9.66
N LEU A 22 -8.69 14.44 9.03
CA LEU A 22 -9.61 15.22 8.21
C LEU A 22 -10.56 16.03 9.10
N ARG A 23 -11.26 17.01 8.50
CA ARG A 23 -12.21 17.89 9.21
C ARG A 23 -13.27 17.12 10.00
N ASN A 24 -13.70 15.96 9.52
CA ASN A 24 -14.69 15.10 10.16
C ASN A 24 -14.09 14.14 11.22
N GLY A 25 -12.80 14.28 11.56
CA GLY A 25 -12.11 13.43 12.52
C GLY A 25 -11.54 12.13 11.94
N ALA A 26 -11.84 11.79 10.68
CA ALA A 26 -11.29 10.59 10.05
C ALA A 26 -9.76 10.67 9.89
N LYS A 27 -9.08 9.53 10.00
CA LYS A 27 -7.63 9.41 9.76
C LYS A 27 -7.38 8.93 8.34
N MET A 28 -6.58 9.67 7.58
CA MET A 28 -6.22 9.35 6.21
C MET A 28 -4.70 9.16 6.10
N PRO A 29 -4.20 8.00 5.62
CA PRO A 29 -2.77 7.80 5.39
C PRO A 29 -2.23 8.87 4.42
N MET A 30 -1.12 9.51 4.79
CA MET A 30 -0.55 10.61 3.99
C MET A 30 0.07 10.15 2.66
N ILE A 31 0.42 8.86 2.56
CA ILE A 31 0.98 8.26 1.35
C ILE A 31 -0.03 7.26 0.78
N GLY A 32 -0.30 7.36 -0.52
CA GLY A 32 -1.23 6.50 -1.23
C GLY A 32 -0.78 6.16 -2.65
N LEU A 33 -1.40 5.15 -3.25
CA LEU A 33 -1.20 4.75 -4.65
C LEU A 33 -2.31 5.36 -5.51
N GLY A 34 -1.95 6.16 -6.52
CA GLY A 34 -2.88 6.62 -7.57
C GLY A 34 -2.90 5.67 -8.76
N THR A 35 -4.08 5.38 -9.31
CA THR A 35 -4.26 4.40 -10.40
C THR A 35 -4.48 5.00 -11.78
N TRP A 36 -4.24 6.31 -11.96
CA TRP A 36 -4.50 7.00 -13.22
C TRP A 36 -3.66 6.43 -14.38
N LEU A 37 -4.25 6.34 -15.59
CA LEU A 37 -3.67 5.78 -16.83
C LEU A 37 -3.25 4.30 -16.80
N SER A 38 -3.45 3.60 -15.69
CA SER A 38 -3.19 2.17 -15.60
C SER A 38 -4.25 1.39 -16.37
N ASN A 39 -3.84 0.42 -17.20
CA ASN A 39 -4.79 -0.52 -17.79
C ASN A 39 -5.29 -1.52 -16.71
N HIS A 40 -6.32 -2.31 -17.03
CA HIS A 40 -6.94 -3.23 -16.06
C HIS A 40 -5.99 -4.29 -15.49
N VAL A 41 -4.98 -4.73 -16.25
CA VAL A 41 -4.03 -5.75 -15.78
C VAL A 41 -2.99 -5.09 -14.87
N ASP A 42 -2.50 -3.93 -15.26
CA ASP A 42 -1.45 -3.20 -14.54
C ASP A 42 -1.97 -2.65 -13.21
N VAL A 43 -3.22 -2.16 -13.15
CA VAL A 43 -3.78 -1.63 -11.91
C VAL A 43 -3.90 -2.70 -10.83
N ARG A 44 -4.24 -3.94 -11.21
CA ARG A 44 -4.33 -5.05 -10.25
C ARG A 44 -2.97 -5.35 -9.63
N SER A 45 -1.96 -5.54 -10.46
CA SER A 45 -0.59 -5.84 -10.00
C SER A 45 -0.01 -4.69 -9.16
N ALA A 46 -0.28 -3.44 -9.56
CA ALA A 46 0.15 -2.26 -8.82
C ALA A 46 -0.50 -2.19 -7.42
N VAL A 47 -1.80 -2.47 -7.31
CA VAL A 47 -2.51 -2.49 -6.02
C VAL A 47 -2.00 -3.64 -5.14
N GLU A 48 -1.82 -4.86 -5.69
CA GLU A 48 -1.28 -6.01 -4.96
C GLU A 48 0.11 -5.67 -4.39
N SER A 49 1.00 -5.13 -5.21
CA SER A 49 2.35 -4.71 -4.80
C SER A 49 2.33 -3.60 -3.74
N ALA A 50 1.44 -2.62 -3.87
CA ALA A 50 1.32 -1.52 -2.90
C ALA A 50 0.83 -2.03 -1.54
N LEU A 51 -0.11 -2.99 -1.52
CA LEU A 51 -0.60 -3.59 -0.28
C LEU A 51 0.48 -4.38 0.44
N GLU A 52 1.30 -5.14 -0.29
CA GLU A 52 2.48 -5.86 0.21
C GLU A 52 3.54 -4.90 0.77
N ALA A 53 3.74 -3.75 0.10
CA ALA A 53 4.65 -2.70 0.56
C ALA A 53 4.13 -1.88 1.76
N GLY A 54 2.89 -2.12 2.20
CA GLY A 54 2.30 -1.47 3.38
C GLY A 54 1.41 -0.25 3.10
N TYR A 55 1.10 0.06 1.85
CA TYR A 55 0.15 1.12 1.51
C TYR A 55 -1.25 0.76 2.00
N ARG A 56 -1.98 1.76 2.51
CA ARG A 56 -3.38 1.62 2.98
C ARG A 56 -4.31 2.67 2.42
N HIS A 57 -3.84 3.47 1.48
CA HIS A 57 -4.60 4.49 0.78
C HIS A 57 -4.45 4.26 -0.72
N ILE A 58 -5.55 3.92 -1.38
CA ILE A 58 -5.64 3.69 -2.82
C ILE A 58 -6.58 4.75 -3.40
N ASP A 59 -6.11 5.49 -4.40
CA ASP A 59 -6.82 6.57 -5.07
C ASP A 59 -7.17 6.15 -6.51
N THR A 60 -8.46 6.24 -6.84
CA THR A 60 -9.02 5.83 -8.12
C THR A 60 -10.23 6.68 -8.49
N ALA A 61 -10.68 6.60 -9.75
CA ALA A 61 -11.81 7.37 -10.26
C ALA A 61 -12.62 6.55 -11.27
N TYR A 62 -13.92 6.88 -11.38
CA TYR A 62 -14.75 6.40 -12.48
C TYR A 62 -14.34 7.09 -13.78
N ALA A 63 -14.40 6.35 -14.90
CA ALA A 63 -14.09 6.84 -16.24
C ALA A 63 -15.36 6.98 -17.09
#